data_AF-A0A9E6WBI2-F1
#
_entry.id   AF-A0A9E6WBI2-F1
#
_cell.length_a   1.000
_cell.length_b   1.000
_cell.length_c   1.000
_cell.angle_alpha   90.00
_cell.angle_beta   90.00
_cell.angle_gamma   90.00
#
_symmetry.space_group_name_H-M   'P 1'
#
loop_
_entity.id
_entity.type
_entity.pdbx_description
1 polymer ?
#
loop_
_entity_poly.entity_id
_entity_poly.type
_entity_poly.pdbx_seq_one_letter_code
_entity_poly.pdbx_strand_id
1 'polypeptide(L)'
;VGLSIHTVTSWLFAATLRSGWDTAILGPYFVAGAFVAGTAAVIVVMYVYRLRYNLKDYFQDLHFDYMGKLLVFVCLVYLYFNINEYLVPGYKMKLADGIHLRELFKGNYSGMFWLVQITGLVLPIVLLLFRYFRRPLPIAVISLVVMISSWFKRYIIVIPTLEHPFLPVQNVPEHFQNYSPTSIEIMITLFSFVSALIIISVLAKLFPVITIWEYAEEQGIDKKYLSEEPKN
;
A
#
# COMPACT_ATOMS: atom_id res chain seq x y z
N VAL A 1 4.33 17.32 2.59
CA VAL A 1 2.87 17.04 2.65
C VAL A 1 2.57 15.55 2.85
N GLY A 2 2.95 14.65 1.93
CA GLY A 2 2.64 13.20 2.06
C GLY A 2 3.15 12.53 3.33
N LEU A 3 4.40 12.80 3.73
CA LEU A 3 4.98 12.30 4.99
C LEU A 3 4.15 12.71 6.22
N SER A 4 3.74 13.99 6.26
CA SER A 4 2.96 14.55 7.36
C SER A 4 1.57 13.92 7.46
N ILE A 5 0.86 13.75 6.33
CA ILE A 5 -0.49 13.16 6.32
C ILE A 5 -0.46 11.74 6.89
N HIS A 6 0.43 10.89 6.39
CA HIS A 6 0.51 9.50 6.87
C HIS A 6 1.01 9.39 8.32
N THR A 7 1.87 10.31 8.76
CA THR A 7 2.30 10.37 10.15
C THR A 7 1.15 10.78 11.05
N VAL A 8 0.38 11.82 10.70
CA VAL A 8 -0.79 12.26 11.48
C VAL A 8 -1.84 11.16 11.57
N THR A 9 -2.15 10.47 10.46
CA THR A 9 -3.08 9.34 10.50
C THR A 9 -2.59 8.22 11.42
N SER A 10 -1.29 7.94 11.45
CA SER A 10 -0.73 6.95 12.38
C SER A 10 -0.87 7.38 13.84
N TRP A 11 -0.73 8.67 14.15
CA TRP A 11 -0.84 9.19 15.51
C TRP A 11 -2.25 9.10 16.06
N LEU A 12 -3.28 9.10 15.21
CA LEU A 12 -4.64 8.79 15.64
C LEU A 12 -4.76 7.40 16.28
N PHE A 13 -3.94 6.44 15.86
CA PHE A 13 -3.85 5.13 16.49
C PHE A 13 -2.86 5.15 17.65
N ALA A 14 -1.64 5.65 17.43
CA ALA A 14 -0.57 5.60 18.44
C ALA A 14 -0.86 6.40 19.71
N ALA A 15 -1.70 7.43 19.64
CA ALA A 15 -2.15 8.20 20.81
C ALA A 15 -3.21 7.46 21.64
N THR A 16 -3.79 6.37 21.10
CA THR A 16 -4.67 5.50 21.88
C THR A 16 -3.82 4.47 22.60
N LEU A 17 -4.10 4.24 23.89
CA LEU A 17 -3.28 3.35 24.72
C LEU A 17 -3.40 1.86 24.34
N ARG A 18 -3.99 1.50 23.20
CA ARG A 18 -4.26 0.10 22.82
C ARG A 18 -2.98 -0.69 22.58
N SER A 19 -2.97 -1.93 23.06
CA SER A 19 -1.92 -2.91 22.76
C SER A 19 -1.86 -3.17 21.25
N GLY A 20 -0.67 -3.02 20.64
CA GLY A 20 -0.48 -3.05 19.18
C GLY A 20 -0.48 -1.68 18.50
N TRP A 21 -1.06 -0.64 19.12
CA TRP A 21 -1.02 0.74 18.61
C TRP A 21 -0.10 1.67 19.40
N ASP A 22 0.02 1.48 20.72
CA ASP A 22 0.88 2.27 21.63
C ASP A 22 2.37 2.05 21.33
N THR A 23 2.85 2.67 20.25
CA THR A 23 4.23 2.57 19.78
C THR A 23 4.66 3.81 19.00
N ALA A 24 5.87 4.29 19.28
CA ALA A 24 6.47 5.44 18.60
C ALA A 24 6.83 5.16 17.14
N ILE A 25 6.95 3.88 16.74
CA ILE A 25 7.36 3.49 15.38
C ILE A 25 6.22 3.60 14.36
N LEU A 26 4.97 3.79 14.81
CA LEU A 26 3.79 3.70 13.96
C LEU A 26 3.78 4.76 12.85
N GLY A 27 4.36 5.95 13.10
CA GLY A 27 4.53 7.02 12.10
C GLY A 27 5.38 6.60 10.91
N PRO A 28 6.68 6.37 11.10
CA PRO A 28 7.56 5.87 10.03
C PRO A 28 7.03 4.58 9.38
N TYR A 29 6.40 3.70 10.16
CA TYR A 29 5.80 2.46 9.66
C TYR A 29 4.63 2.72 8.70
N PHE A 30 3.71 3.60 9.04
CA PHE A 30 2.58 3.96 8.18
C PHE A 30 3.05 4.64 6.90
N VAL A 31 4.06 5.51 6.99
CA VAL A 31 4.69 6.18 5.85
C VAL A 31 5.33 5.15 4.92
N ALA A 32 6.14 4.23 5.45
CA ALA A 32 6.78 3.19 4.65
C ALA A 32 5.74 2.28 3.95
N GLY A 33 4.69 1.88 4.67
CA GLY A 33 3.59 1.11 4.07
C GLY A 33 2.83 1.90 2.99
N ALA A 34 2.69 3.21 3.13
CA ALA A 34 2.10 4.07 2.11
C ALA A 34 2.96 4.15 0.84
N PHE A 35 4.29 4.18 0.97
CA PHE A 35 5.19 4.09 -0.17
C PHE A 35 5.07 2.73 -0.88
N VAL A 36 5.01 1.62 -0.15
CA VAL A 36 4.81 0.28 -0.76
C VAL A 36 3.51 0.23 -1.58
N ALA A 37 2.39 0.61 -0.97
CA ALA A 37 1.09 0.61 -1.65
C ALA A 37 1.03 1.62 -2.81
N GLY A 38 1.61 2.81 -2.64
CA GLY A 38 1.65 3.87 -3.65
C GLY A 38 2.50 3.48 -4.86
N THR A 39 3.70 2.96 -4.64
CA THR A 39 4.57 2.47 -5.73
C THR A 39 3.90 1.34 -6.49
N ALA A 40 3.24 0.39 -5.79
CA ALA A 40 2.47 -0.67 -6.42
C ALA A 40 1.30 -0.13 -7.26
N ALA A 41 0.54 0.83 -6.73
CA ALA A 41 -0.57 1.47 -7.45
C ALA A 41 -0.08 2.18 -8.73
N VAL A 42 1.03 2.92 -8.66
CA VAL A 42 1.62 3.59 -9.82
C VAL A 42 2.02 2.57 -10.89
N ILE A 43 2.65 1.45 -10.52
CA ILE A 43 3.02 0.39 -11.48
C ILE A 43 1.78 -0.17 -12.20
N VAL A 44 0.69 -0.43 -11.46
CA VAL A 44 -0.56 -0.94 -12.04
C VAL A 44 -1.15 0.08 -13.01
N VAL A 45 -1.21 1.36 -12.63
CA VAL A 45 -1.75 2.44 -13.47
C VAL A 45 -0.89 2.64 -14.73
N MET A 46 0.45 2.67 -14.60
CA MET A 46 1.37 2.74 -15.73
C MET A 46 1.14 1.59 -16.72
N TYR A 47 0.96 0.37 -16.22
CA TYR A 47 0.69 -0.80 -17.06
C TYR A 47 -0.65 -0.69 -17.80
N VAL A 48 -1.72 -0.29 -17.09
CA VAL A 48 -3.04 -0.10 -17.68
C VAL A 48 -3.02 0.98 -18.77
N TYR A 49 -2.36 2.11 -18.52
CA TYR A 49 -2.25 3.19 -19.51
C TYR A 49 -1.38 2.83 -20.70
N ARG A 50 -0.27 2.12 -20.48
CA ARG A 50 0.56 1.59 -21.57
C ARG A 50 -0.26 0.75 -22.55
N LEU A 51 -1.17 -0.09 -22.04
CA LEU A 51 -2.04 -0.92 -22.87
C LEU A 51 -3.19 -0.13 -23.49
N ARG A 52 -3.91 0.67 -22.70
CA ARG A 52 -5.16 1.30 -23.14
C ARG A 52 -4.96 2.46 -24.12
N TYR A 53 -3.91 3.24 -23.92
CA TYR A 53 -3.59 4.42 -24.73
C TYR A 53 -2.42 4.17 -25.70
N ASN A 54 -1.94 2.92 -25.79
CA ASN A 54 -0.80 2.51 -26.62
C ASN A 54 0.49 3.34 -26.37
N LEU A 55 0.71 3.74 -25.11
CA LEU A 55 1.84 4.60 -24.69
C LEU A 55 3.12 3.79 -24.47
N LYS A 56 3.45 2.84 -25.35
CA LYS A 56 4.63 1.95 -25.19
C LYS A 56 5.95 2.72 -25.26
N ASP A 57 6.00 3.75 -26.11
CA ASP A 57 7.20 4.56 -26.31
C ASP A 57 7.49 5.48 -25.12
N TYR A 58 6.44 5.85 -24.38
CA TYR A 58 6.53 6.61 -23.12
C TYR A 58 6.79 5.70 -21.92
N PHE A 59 5.97 4.66 -21.72
CA PHE A 59 6.13 3.69 -20.64
C PHE A 59 7.01 2.51 -21.05
N GLN A 60 8.27 2.81 -21.36
CA GLN A 60 9.28 1.82 -21.74
C GLN A 60 9.53 0.76 -20.65
N ASP A 61 10.09 -0.38 -21.05
CA ASP A 61 10.45 -1.47 -20.13
C ASP A 61 11.46 -1.03 -19.05
N LEU A 62 12.29 -0.03 -19.35
CA LEU A 62 13.21 0.57 -18.40
C LEU A 62 12.49 1.21 -17.20
N HIS A 63 11.37 1.90 -17.45
CA HIS A 63 10.56 2.50 -16.39
C HIS A 63 9.99 1.43 -15.45
N PHE A 64 9.55 0.28 -15.99
CA PHE A 64 9.10 -0.85 -15.18
C PHE A 64 10.26 -1.49 -14.39
N ASP A 65 11.47 -1.58 -14.96
CA ASP A 65 12.64 -2.09 -14.25
C ASP A 65 13.03 -1.17 -13.07
N TYR A 66 13.02 0.14 -13.27
CA TYR A 66 13.29 1.11 -12.20
C TYR A 66 12.19 1.12 -11.14
N MET A 67 10.92 1.08 -11.53
CA MET A 67 9.81 0.98 -10.59
C MET A 67 9.85 -0.32 -9.80
N GLY A 68 10.29 -1.43 -10.39
CA GLY A 68 10.51 -2.69 -9.69
C GLY A 68 11.61 -2.61 -8.64
N LYS A 69 12.75 -1.96 -8.95
CA LYS A 69 13.81 -1.72 -7.97
C LYS A 69 13.34 -0.80 -6.85
N LEU A 70 12.57 0.24 -7.18
CA LEU A 70 11.97 1.14 -6.21
C LEU A 70 11.03 0.39 -5.28
N LEU A 71 10.15 -0.47 -5.82
CA LEU A 71 9.23 -1.30 -5.03
C LEU A 71 9.99 -2.21 -4.06
N VAL A 72 11.06 -2.86 -4.51
CA VAL A 72 11.94 -3.66 -3.63
C VAL A 72 12.53 -2.80 -2.52
N PHE A 73 13.07 -1.62 -2.86
CA PHE A 73 13.66 -0.72 -1.87
C PHE A 73 12.67 -0.32 -0.79
N VAL A 74 11.47 0.15 -1.17
CA VAL A 74 10.45 0.56 -0.18
C VAL A 74 9.92 -0.63 0.61
N CYS A 75 9.83 -1.83 0.02
CA CYS A 75 9.49 -3.06 0.74
C CYS A 75 10.56 -3.43 1.78
N LEU A 76 11.85 -3.25 1.49
CA LEU A 76 12.93 -3.50 2.45
C LEU A 76 12.88 -2.52 3.63
N VAL A 77 12.63 -1.24 3.36
CA VAL A 77 12.43 -0.23 4.41
C VAL A 77 11.20 -0.59 5.25
N TYR A 78 10.10 -0.99 4.62
CA TYR A 78 8.89 -1.41 5.32
C TYR A 78 9.11 -2.69 6.14
N LEU A 79 9.87 -3.65 5.62
CA LEU A 79 10.24 -4.88 6.32
C LEU A 79 11.02 -4.58 7.60
N TYR A 80 11.96 -3.64 7.58
CA TYR A 80 12.68 -3.21 8.77
C TYR A 80 11.73 -2.72 9.87
N PHE A 81 10.81 -1.81 9.53
CA PHE A 81 9.84 -1.31 10.50
C PHE A 81 8.85 -2.39 10.93
N ASN A 82 8.45 -3.28 10.03
CA ASN A 82 7.54 -4.38 10.32
C ASN A 82 8.14 -5.42 11.29
N ILE A 83 9.43 -5.73 11.17
CA ILE A 83 10.11 -6.59 12.14
C ILE A 83 10.12 -5.90 13.51
N ASN A 84 10.47 -4.61 13.56
CA ASN A 84 10.51 -3.85 14.82
C ASN A 84 9.13 -3.72 15.49
N GLU A 85 8.05 -3.61 14.70
CA GLU A 85 6.68 -3.56 15.18
C GLU A 85 6.35 -4.75 16.10
N TYR A 86 6.81 -5.95 15.77
CA TYR A 86 6.52 -7.15 16.56
C TYR A 86 7.65 -7.55 17.52
N LEU A 87 8.90 -7.25 17.17
CA LEU A 87 10.07 -7.59 17.99
C LEU A 87 10.10 -6.79 19.30
N VAL A 88 9.82 -5.49 19.23
CA VAL A 88 9.90 -4.62 20.42
C VAL A 88 8.85 -4.97 21.48
N PRO A 89 7.55 -5.15 21.15
CA PRO A 89 6.57 -5.61 22.13
C PRO A 89 6.86 -7.02 22.64
N GLY A 90 7.34 -7.91 21.77
CA GLY A 90 7.77 -9.26 22.15
C GLY A 90 8.91 -9.25 23.17
N TYR A 91 9.84 -8.30 23.06
CA TYR A 91 10.92 -8.10 24.01
C TYR A 91 10.44 -7.44 25.32
N LYS A 92 9.52 -6.47 25.26
CA LYS A 92 8.96 -5.80 26.45
C LYS A 92 8.14 -6.74 27.35
N MET A 93 7.63 -7.85 26.81
CA MET A 93 6.88 -8.88 27.52
C MET A 93 5.71 -8.35 28.39
N LYS A 94 5.06 -7.27 27.97
CA LYS A 94 3.81 -6.85 28.60
C LYS A 94 2.73 -7.89 28.30
N LEU A 95 1.92 -8.24 29.31
CA LEU A 95 0.90 -9.28 29.16
C LEU A 95 -0.06 -9.02 28.00
N ALA A 96 -0.58 -7.79 27.88
CA ALA A 96 -1.50 -7.41 26.81
C ALA A 96 -0.87 -7.54 25.41
N ASP A 97 0.37 -7.06 25.24
CA ASP A 97 1.11 -7.18 23.98
C ASP A 97 1.41 -8.64 23.63
N GLY A 98 1.72 -9.46 24.64
CA GLY A 98 1.94 -10.90 24.45
C GLY A 98 0.68 -11.63 23.99
N ILE A 99 -0.49 -11.28 24.51
CA ILE A 99 -1.79 -11.82 24.08
C ILE A 99 -2.05 -11.42 22.62
N HIS A 100 -1.91 -10.14 22.29
CA HIS A 100 -2.11 -9.64 20.93
C HIS A 100 -1.16 -10.30 19.92
N LEU A 101 0.14 -10.40 20.24
CA LEU A 101 1.12 -11.07 19.36
C LEU A 101 0.82 -12.56 19.18
N ARG A 102 0.39 -13.25 20.24
CA ARG A 102 0.01 -14.67 20.15
C ARG A 102 -1.18 -14.85 19.21
N GLU A 103 -2.16 -13.95 19.28
CA GLU A 103 -3.31 -13.98 18.38
C GLU A 103 -2.88 -13.79 16.92
N LEU A 104 -2.02 -12.81 16.64
CA LEU A 104 -1.54 -12.56 15.29
C LEU A 104 -0.68 -13.70 14.73
N PHE A 105 0.14 -14.37 15.55
CA PHE A 105 1.06 -15.40 15.05
C PHE A 105 0.49 -16.80 15.02
N LYS A 106 -0.42 -17.13 15.96
CA LYS A 106 -0.94 -18.49 16.17
C LYS A 106 -2.46 -18.55 16.41
N GLY A 107 -3.13 -17.42 16.57
CA GLY A 107 -4.57 -17.34 16.80
C GLY A 107 -5.39 -17.36 15.51
N ASN A 108 -6.61 -16.85 15.59
CA ASN A 108 -7.60 -16.86 14.52
C ASN A 108 -7.15 -15.99 13.33
N TYR A 109 -6.42 -14.90 13.60
CA TYR A 109 -5.89 -14.02 12.55
C TYR A 109 -4.56 -14.47 11.93
N SER A 110 -3.98 -15.57 12.40
CA SER A 110 -2.65 -16.02 11.96
C SER A 110 -2.56 -16.32 10.47
N GLY A 111 -3.60 -16.94 9.89
CA GLY A 111 -3.65 -17.22 8.46
C GLY A 111 -3.59 -15.93 7.62
N MET A 112 -4.41 -14.94 7.97
CA MET A 112 -4.43 -13.64 7.29
C MET A 112 -3.13 -12.89 7.52
N PHE A 113 -2.60 -12.91 8.75
CA PHE A 113 -1.31 -12.32 9.09
C PHE A 113 -0.20 -12.85 8.19
N TRP A 114 0.06 -14.16 8.20
CA TRP A 114 1.14 -14.75 7.42
C TRP A 114 0.95 -14.58 5.92
N LEU A 115 -0.29 -14.68 5.42
CA LEU A 115 -0.60 -14.40 4.03
C LEU A 115 -0.13 -13.00 3.64
N VAL A 116 -0.53 -11.96 4.39
CA VAL A 116 -0.15 -10.58 4.11
C VAL A 116 1.36 -10.35 4.20
N GLN A 117 2.03 -10.95 5.18
CA GLN A 117 3.48 -10.84 5.32
C GLN A 117 4.22 -11.49 4.14
N ILE A 118 3.71 -12.63 3.65
CA ILE A 118 4.30 -13.32 2.51
C ILE A 118 3.98 -12.57 1.23
N THR A 119 2.71 -12.33 0.90
CA THR A 119 2.30 -11.79 -0.40
C THR A 119 2.54 -10.30 -0.55
N GLY A 120 2.46 -9.53 0.54
CA GLY A 120 2.62 -8.08 0.53
C GLY A 120 4.05 -7.59 0.78
N LEU A 121 4.93 -8.46 1.29
CA LEU A 121 6.26 -8.07 1.78
C LEU A 121 7.36 -9.00 1.25
N VAL A 122 7.34 -10.29 1.61
CA VAL A 122 8.45 -11.21 1.27
C VAL A 122 8.48 -11.55 -0.22
N LEU A 123 7.35 -11.94 -0.78
CA LEU A 123 7.18 -12.34 -2.18
C LEU A 123 7.59 -11.24 -3.17
N PRO A 124 7.13 -9.97 -3.05
CA PRO A 124 7.57 -8.92 -3.98
C PRO A 124 9.06 -8.64 -3.86
N ILE A 125 9.65 -8.70 -2.66
CA ILE A 125 11.11 -8.57 -2.50
C ILE A 125 11.81 -9.67 -3.28
N VAL A 126 11.48 -10.94 -3.02
CA VAL A 126 12.18 -12.09 -3.61
C VAL A 126 11.99 -12.14 -5.13
N LEU A 127 10.77 -12.02 -5.64
CA LEU A 127 10.50 -12.13 -7.06
C LEU A 127 11.14 -10.98 -7.84
N LEU A 128 10.99 -9.74 -7.36
CA LEU A 128 11.48 -8.57 -8.07
C LEU A 128 12.99 -8.37 -7.97
N LEU A 129 13.75 -9.23 -7.26
CA LEU A 129 15.21 -9.31 -7.41
C LEU A 129 15.61 -9.88 -8.78
N PHE A 130 14.79 -10.74 -9.37
CA PHE A 130 15.06 -11.29 -10.69
C PHE A 130 14.52 -10.37 -11.80
N ARG A 131 15.37 -10.08 -12.79
CA ARG A 131 15.03 -9.19 -13.91
C ARG A 131 13.81 -9.66 -14.71
N TYR A 132 13.53 -10.96 -14.73
CA TYR A 132 12.36 -11.52 -15.39
C TYR A 132 11.03 -10.95 -14.83
N PHE A 133 10.91 -10.84 -13.50
CA PHE A 133 9.69 -10.36 -12.86
C PHE A 133 9.55 -8.83 -12.87
N ARG A 134 10.58 -8.09 -13.29
CA ARG A 134 10.53 -6.64 -13.48
C ARG A 134 10.10 -6.21 -14.89
N ARG A 135 9.60 -7.16 -15.69
CA ARG A 135 8.94 -6.87 -16.98
C ARG A 135 7.51 -6.33 -16.77
N PRO A 136 6.92 -5.62 -17.74
CA PRO A 136 5.67 -4.87 -17.53
C PRO A 136 4.48 -5.70 -17.00
N LEU A 137 4.21 -6.88 -17.58
CA LEU A 137 3.10 -7.73 -17.13
C LEU A 137 3.39 -8.41 -15.78
N PRO A 138 4.53 -9.09 -15.56
CA PRO A 138 4.83 -9.70 -14.27
C PRO A 138 4.81 -8.72 -13.10
N ILE A 139 5.43 -7.54 -13.26
CA ILE A 139 5.49 -6.55 -12.18
C ILE A 139 4.11 -5.95 -11.89
N ALA A 140 3.24 -5.78 -12.89
CA ALA A 140 1.87 -5.31 -12.69
C ALA A 140 1.04 -6.31 -11.88
N VAL A 141 1.17 -7.61 -12.17
CA VAL A 141 0.49 -8.67 -11.40
C VAL A 141 0.99 -8.71 -9.95
N ILE A 142 2.31 -8.67 -9.74
CA ILE A 142 2.91 -8.62 -8.39
C ILE A 142 2.42 -7.36 -7.65
N SER A 143 2.40 -6.21 -8.30
CA SER A 143 1.96 -4.95 -7.71
C SER A 143 0.47 -4.98 -7.34
N LEU A 144 -0.38 -5.62 -8.13
CA LEU A 144 -1.79 -5.82 -7.78
C LEU A 144 -1.94 -6.65 -6.50
N VAL A 145 -1.17 -7.74 -6.38
CA VAL A 145 -1.15 -8.58 -5.17
C VAL A 145 -0.65 -7.78 -3.95
N VAL A 146 0.40 -6.96 -4.11
CA VAL A 146 0.91 -6.08 -3.05
C VAL A 146 -0.15 -5.07 -2.62
N MET A 147 -0.89 -4.49 -3.55
CA MET A 147 -1.95 -3.52 -3.26
C MET A 147 -3.09 -4.15 -2.45
N ILE A 148 -3.53 -5.36 -2.83
CA ILE A 148 -4.55 -6.13 -2.08
C ILE A 148 -4.02 -6.47 -0.68
N SER A 149 -2.77 -6.95 -0.59
CA SER A 149 -2.13 -7.29 0.69
C SER A 149 -1.99 -6.07 1.60
N SER A 150 -1.71 -4.88 1.04
CA SER A 150 -1.61 -3.63 1.79
C SER A 150 -2.95 -3.21 2.41
N TRP A 151 -4.07 -3.53 1.77
CA TRP A 151 -5.39 -3.29 2.35
C TRP A 151 -5.66 -4.22 3.54
N PHE A 152 -5.42 -5.53 3.37
CA PHE A 152 -5.54 -6.49 4.47
C PHE A 152 -4.56 -6.20 5.62
N LYS A 153 -3.40 -5.61 5.31
CA LYS A 153 -2.48 -5.16 6.35
C LYS A 153 -3.10 -4.09 7.26
N ARG A 154 -3.85 -3.14 6.69
CA ARG A 154 -4.59 -2.15 7.48
C ARG A 154 -5.70 -2.79 8.30
N TYR A 155 -6.38 -3.79 7.74
CA TYR A 155 -7.37 -4.59 8.48
C TYR A 155 -6.75 -5.28 9.71
N ILE A 156 -5.60 -5.96 9.55
CA ILE A 156 -4.88 -6.63 10.65
C ILE A 156 -4.40 -5.65 11.72
N ILE A 157 -3.96 -4.46 11.33
CA ILE A 157 -3.56 -3.43 12.32
C ILE A 157 -4.76 -3.02 13.17
N VAL A 158 -5.96 -2.96 12.59
CA VAL A 158 -7.12 -2.35 13.24
C VAL A 158 -7.98 -3.36 14.00
N ILE A 159 -8.44 -4.43 13.33
CA ILE A 159 -9.48 -5.31 13.88
C ILE A 159 -8.97 -6.16 15.05
N PRO A 160 -7.89 -6.96 14.91
CA PRO A 160 -7.33 -7.72 16.03
C PRO A 160 -6.98 -6.87 17.26
N THR A 161 -6.48 -5.64 17.04
CA THR A 161 -6.14 -4.70 18.11
C THR A 161 -7.36 -4.24 18.90
N LEU A 162 -8.49 -4.02 18.21
CA LEU A 162 -9.74 -3.61 18.86
C LEU A 162 -10.45 -4.76 19.56
N GLU A 163 -10.36 -5.98 19.01
CA GLU A 163 -10.94 -7.20 19.60
C GLU A 163 -10.22 -7.68 20.86
N HIS A 164 -9.00 -7.17 21.13
CA HIS A 164 -8.22 -7.51 22.33
C HIS A 164 -8.05 -6.28 23.26
N PRO A 165 -9.13 -5.79 23.91
CA PRO A 165 -9.06 -4.73 24.91
C PRO A 165 -8.25 -5.15 26.15
N PHE A 166 -7.76 -4.17 26.91
CA PHE A 166 -7.08 -4.43 28.19
C PHE A 166 -7.98 -5.09 29.23
N LEU A 167 -9.25 -4.71 29.25
CA LEU A 167 -10.24 -5.32 30.12
C LEU A 167 -10.94 -6.44 29.35
N PRO A 168 -11.13 -7.62 29.96
CA PRO A 168 -11.83 -8.71 29.32
C PRO A 168 -13.24 -8.27 28.95
N VAL A 169 -13.65 -8.63 27.74
CA VAL A 169 -15.02 -8.42 27.26
C VAL A 169 -15.96 -9.29 28.11
N GLN A 170 -16.88 -8.67 28.84
CA GLN A 170 -17.79 -9.34 29.76
C GLN A 170 -19.24 -8.94 29.46
N ASN A 171 -20.15 -9.92 29.56
CA ASN A 171 -21.61 -9.69 29.49
C ASN A 171 -22.11 -8.97 28.23
N VAL A 172 -21.42 -9.12 27.10
CA VAL A 172 -21.91 -8.67 25.78
C VAL A 172 -22.33 -9.85 24.91
N PRO A 173 -23.33 -9.65 24.04
CA PRO A 173 -23.72 -10.65 23.05
C PRO A 173 -22.53 -11.14 22.21
N GLU A 174 -22.56 -12.41 21.79
CA GLU A 174 -21.46 -13.04 21.04
C GLU A 174 -21.09 -12.28 19.74
N HIS A 175 -22.09 -11.70 19.07
CA HIS A 175 -21.89 -10.89 17.86
C HIS A 175 -21.16 -9.54 18.08
N PHE A 176 -20.98 -9.11 19.34
CA PHE A 176 -20.16 -7.96 19.70
C PHE A 176 -18.70 -8.35 20.01
N GLN A 177 -18.39 -9.65 20.08
CA GLN A 177 -17.04 -10.13 20.40
C GLN A 177 -16.13 -10.18 19.18
N ASN A 178 -16.71 -10.47 18.00
CA ASN A 178 -15.97 -10.57 16.74
C ASN A 178 -16.55 -9.60 15.71
N TYR A 179 -15.68 -8.95 14.96
CA TYR A 179 -16.06 -8.08 13.87
C TYR A 179 -16.34 -8.88 12.60
N SER A 180 -17.59 -8.84 12.14
CA SER A 180 -17.97 -9.32 10.81
C SER A 180 -18.50 -8.15 9.98
N PRO A 181 -17.86 -7.81 8.84
CA PRO A 181 -18.28 -6.66 8.06
C PRO A 181 -19.69 -6.87 7.50
N THR A 182 -20.55 -5.86 7.61
CA THR A 182 -21.87 -5.90 7.00
C THR A 182 -21.79 -5.69 5.50
N SER A 183 -22.80 -6.12 4.75
CA SER A 183 -22.88 -5.86 3.30
C SER A 183 -22.76 -4.36 2.97
N ILE A 184 -23.30 -3.49 3.84
CA ILE A 184 -23.24 -2.03 3.67
C ILE A 184 -21.80 -1.52 3.82
N GLU A 185 -21.05 -2.00 4.83
CA GLU A 185 -19.65 -1.63 5.04
C GLU A 185 -18.76 -2.07 3.86
N ILE A 186 -19.00 -3.27 3.34
CA ILE A 186 -18.31 -3.79 2.15
C ILE A 186 -18.63 -2.92 0.93
N MET A 187 -19.91 -2.55 0.72
CA MET A 187 -20.34 -1.72 -0.39
C MET A 187 -19.72 -0.32 -0.34
N ILE A 188 -19.71 0.34 0.82
CA ILE A 188 -19.11 1.67 0.99
C ILE A 188 -17.60 1.61 0.69
N THR A 189 -16.93 0.56 1.20
CA THR A 189 -15.51 0.34 0.94
C THR A 189 -15.23 0.15 -0.54
N LEU A 190 -15.99 -0.72 -1.22
CA LEU A 190 -15.83 -0.96 -2.65
C LEU A 190 -16.14 0.30 -3.48
N PHE A 191 -17.18 1.05 -3.11
CA PHE A 191 -17.56 2.28 -3.79
C PHE A 191 -16.47 3.35 -3.69
N SER A 192 -15.73 3.41 -2.59
CA SER A 192 -14.60 4.33 -2.46
C SER A 192 -13.49 4.05 -3.48
N PHE A 193 -13.14 2.77 -3.70
CA PHE A 193 -12.18 2.36 -4.71
C PHE A 193 -12.69 2.64 -6.13
N VAL A 194 -13.94 2.29 -6.41
CA VAL A 194 -14.57 2.56 -7.72
C VAL A 194 -14.62 4.07 -7.99
N SER A 195 -14.97 4.89 -7.01
CA SER A 195 -15.03 6.34 -7.14
C SER A 195 -13.66 6.94 -7.47
N ALA A 196 -12.60 6.48 -6.78
CA ALA A 196 -11.23 6.91 -7.09
C ALA A 196 -10.84 6.55 -8.54
N LEU A 197 -11.16 5.33 -8.98
CA LEU A 197 -10.89 4.89 -10.36
C LEU A 197 -11.70 5.68 -11.40
N ILE A 198 -12.95 6.03 -11.10
CA ILE A 198 -13.78 6.89 -11.97
C ILE A 198 -13.15 8.27 -12.09
N ILE A 199 -12.76 8.90 -10.97
CA ILE A 199 -12.12 10.23 -10.96
C ILE A 199 -10.84 10.19 -11.80
N ILE A 200 -9.97 9.21 -11.56
CA ILE A 200 -8.71 9.03 -12.32
C ILE A 200 -9.01 8.83 -13.81
N SER A 201 -10.01 8.03 -14.16
CA SER A 201 -10.38 7.76 -15.56
C SER A 201 -10.96 8.98 -16.27
N VAL A 202 -11.76 9.80 -15.57
CA VAL A 202 -12.29 11.07 -16.09
C VAL A 202 -11.15 12.05 -16.32
N LEU A 203 -10.27 12.24 -15.33
CA LEU A 203 -9.11 13.13 -15.47
C LEU A 203 -8.18 12.71 -16.61
N ALA A 204 -7.93 11.41 -16.78
CA ALA A 204 -7.11 10.88 -17.87
C ALA A 204 -7.73 11.04 -19.27
N LYS A 205 -9.04 11.33 -19.37
CA LYS A 205 -9.69 11.71 -20.63
C LYS A 205 -9.72 13.21 -20.87
N LEU A 206 -9.74 14.01 -19.80
CA LEU A 206 -9.81 15.47 -19.88
C LEU A 206 -8.42 16.10 -20.04
N PHE A 207 -7.38 15.48 -19.48
CA PHE A 207 -6.02 16.02 -19.43
C PHE A 207 -5.00 15.03 -19.98
N PRO A 208 -3.87 15.52 -20.54
CA PRO A 208 -2.79 14.65 -20.97
C PRO A 208 -2.18 13.92 -19.77
N VAL A 209 -2.13 12.59 -19.86
CA VAL A 209 -1.60 11.70 -18.81
C VAL A 209 -0.07 11.83 -18.67
N ILE A 210 0.59 12.31 -19.71
CA ILE A 210 2.03 12.55 -19.80
C ILE A 210 2.31 14.05 -19.91
N THR A 211 3.39 14.48 -19.30
CA THR A 211 3.88 15.86 -19.37
C THR A 211 4.54 16.11 -20.74
N ILE A 212 3.75 16.61 -21.68
CA ILE A 212 4.19 16.80 -23.09
C ILE A 212 5.43 17.70 -23.17
N TRP A 213 5.50 18.76 -22.36
CA TRP A 213 6.63 19.69 -22.39
C TRP A 213 7.94 19.06 -21.87
N GLU A 214 7.91 18.29 -20.77
CA GLU A 214 9.11 17.62 -20.23
C GLU A 214 9.63 16.59 -21.23
N TYR A 215 8.70 15.82 -21.82
CA TYR A 215 9.05 14.86 -22.85
C TYR A 215 9.68 15.53 -24.08
N ALA A 216 9.12 16.65 -24.54
CA ALA A 216 9.69 17.41 -25.66
C ALA A 216 11.10 17.94 -25.35
N GLU A 217 11.31 18.43 -24.12
CA GLU A 217 12.61 18.89 -23.63
C GLU A 217 13.63 17.73 -23.56
N GLU A 218 13.24 16.53 -23.10
CA GLU A 218 14.08 15.33 -23.12
C GLU A 218 14.45 14.87 -24.54
N GLN A 219 13.57 15.10 -25.53
CA GLN A 219 13.86 14.83 -26.95
C GLN A 219 14.67 15.94 -27.64
N GLY A 220 15.02 17.01 -26.93
CA GLY A 220 15.80 18.13 -27.47
C GLY A 220 14.99 19.09 -28.36
N ILE A 221 13.66 19.09 -28.23
CA ILE A 221 12.78 20.03 -28.93
C ILE A 221 12.76 21.35 -28.15
N ASP A 222 13.36 22.40 -28.73
CA ASP A 222 13.48 23.71 -28.09
C ASP A 222 12.09 24.34 -27.83
N LYS A 223 11.93 25.03 -26.69
CA LYS A 223 10.66 25.61 -26.22
C LYS A 223 10.00 26.53 -27.24
N LYS A 224 10.81 27.10 -28.15
CA LYS A 224 10.37 27.95 -29.26
C LYS A 224 9.35 27.26 -30.17
N TYR A 225 9.47 25.96 -30.40
CA TYR A 225 8.57 25.19 -31.28
C TYR A 225 7.26 24.77 -30.61
N LEU A 226 7.17 24.80 -29.28
CA LEU A 226 5.94 24.49 -28.54
C LEU A 226 4.97 25.68 -28.48
N SER A 227 5.46 26.88 -28.75
CA SER A 227 4.68 28.13 -28.80
C SER A 227 4.30 28.58 -30.21
N GLU A 228 4.81 27.94 -31.26
CA GLU A 228 4.45 28.27 -32.64
C GLU A 228 3.08 27.64 -32.98
N GLU A 229 2.12 28.47 -33.42
CA GLU A 229 0.83 27.97 -33.92
C GLU A 229 1.07 26.95 -35.04
N PRO A 230 0.33 25.83 -35.06
CA PRO A 230 0.48 24.83 -36.10
C PRO A 230 0.25 25.48 -37.46
N LYS A 231 1.29 25.49 -38.30
CA LYS A 231 1.16 25.89 -39.70
C LYS A 231 0.27 24.86 -40.39
N ASN A 232 -0.94 25.30 -40.76
CA ASN A 232 -1.89 24.55 -41.57
C ASN A 232 -1.26 23.95 -42.83
#